data_AF-A0A3D5EIU1-F1
#
_entry.id   AF-A0A3D5EIU1-F1
#
_cell.length_a   1.000
_cell.length_b   1.000
_cell.length_c   1.000
_cell.angle_alpha   90.00
_cell.angle_beta   90.00
_cell.angle_gamma   90.00
#
_symmetry.space_group_name_H-M   'P 1'
#
loop_
_entity.id
_entity.type
_entity.pdbx_description
1 polymer ?
#
loop_
_entity_poly.entity_id
_entity_poly.type
_entity_poly.pdbx_seq_one_letter_code
_entity_poly.pdbx_strand_id
1 'polypeptide(L)'
;MKYHQPSKSFVVETSQIESVADDLKYLLSQIRKLGGRPMTKYDALPMNDADHAQCTVMDIAKSLGIDLGADRYSKLRFNRQIFIKEKTCI
;
A
#
# COMPACT_ATOMS: atom_id res chain seq x y z
N MET A 1 19.72 9.14 -13.94
CA MET A 1 20.83 8.54 -13.17
C MET A 1 22.14 8.86 -13.86
N LYS A 2 23.13 9.34 -13.11
CA LYS A 2 24.51 9.51 -13.59
C LYS A 2 25.45 8.79 -12.62
N TYR A 3 26.49 8.17 -13.17
CA TYR A 3 27.52 7.57 -12.33
C TYR A 3 28.40 8.67 -11.76
N HIS A 4 28.46 8.76 -10.43
CA HIS A 4 29.35 9.69 -9.74
C HIS A 4 30.67 8.97 -9.45
N GLN A 5 31.66 9.27 -10.28
CA GLN A 5 32.96 8.60 -10.25
C GLN A 5 33.66 8.68 -8.88
N PRO A 6 33.69 9.83 -8.15
CA PRO A 6 34.40 9.93 -6.88
C PRO A 6 33.85 9.03 -5.78
N SER A 7 32.53 8.92 -5.65
CA SER A 7 31.87 8.08 -4.63
C SER A 7 31.58 6.66 -5.11
N LYS A 8 31.87 6.36 -6.38
CA LYS A 8 31.50 5.10 -7.06
C LYS A 8 30.03 4.72 -6.87
N SER A 9 29.15 5.71 -6.84
CA SER A 9 27.71 5.52 -6.63
C SER A 9 26.91 6.11 -7.79
N PHE A 10 25.69 5.61 -7.99
CA PHE A 10 24.74 6.26 -8.88
C PHE A 10 24.07 7.41 -8.13
N VAL A 11 24.15 8.61 -8.69
CA VAL A 11 23.50 9.79 -8.15
C VAL A 11 22.28 10.10 -9.00
N VAL A 12 21.19 10.38 -8.31
CA VAL A 12 19.95 10.93 -8.86
C VAL A 12 19.80 12.30 -8.24
N GLU A 13 19.78 13.32 -9.09
CA GLU A 13 19.51 14.69 -8.63
C GLU A 13 18.10 14.77 -8.07
N THR A 14 17.90 15.57 -7.02
CA THR A 14 16.58 15.79 -6.42
C THR A 14 15.55 16.29 -7.45
N SER A 15 15.97 17.15 -8.37
CA SER A 15 15.14 17.64 -9.48
C SER A 15 14.62 16.53 -10.41
N GLN A 16 15.39 15.45 -10.59
CA GLN A 16 14.93 14.29 -11.37
C GLN A 16 13.86 13.50 -10.61
N ILE A 17 13.99 13.42 -9.28
CA ILE A 17 12.98 12.76 -8.42
C ILE A 17 11.68 13.58 -8.43
N GLU A 18 11.77 14.90 -8.31
CA GLU A 18 10.63 15.81 -8.36
C GLU A 18 9.90 15.72 -9.70
N SER A 19 10.64 15.77 -10.81
CA SER A 19 10.08 15.61 -12.16
C SER A 19 9.33 14.29 -12.31
N VAL A 20 9.92 13.18 -11.87
CA VAL A 20 9.27 11.86 -11.94
C VAL A 20 8.03 11.81 -11.05
N ALA A 21 8.07 12.44 -9.87
CA ALA A 21 6.91 12.51 -8.99
C ALA A 21 5.75 13.28 -9.63
N ASP A 22 6.03 14.36 -10.36
CA ASP A 22 5.01 15.12 -11.07
C ASP A 22 4.45 14.37 -12.29
N ASP A 23 5.28 13.67 -13.04
CA ASP A 23 4.84 12.77 -14.13
C ASP A 23 3.93 11.65 -13.60
N LEU A 24 4.28 11.06 -12.45
CA LEU A 24 3.46 10.06 -11.78
C LEU A 24 2.11 10.62 -11.32
N LYS A 25 2.08 11.82 -10.74
CA LYS A 25 0.83 12.50 -10.38
C LYS A 25 -0.03 12.73 -11.63
N TYR A 26 0.57 13.20 -12.72
CA TYR A 26 -0.13 13.42 -13.97
C TYR A 26 -0.73 12.12 -14.53
N LEU A 27 0.05 11.04 -14.58
CA LEU A 27 -0.40 9.71 -15.00
C LEU A 27 -1.61 9.24 -14.16
N LEU A 28 -1.51 9.32 -12.83
CA LEU A 28 -2.60 8.95 -11.92
C LEU A 28 -3.86 9.79 -12.16
N SER A 29 -3.69 11.07 -12.50
CA SER A 29 -4.80 11.94 -12.88
C SER A 29 -5.47 11.42 -14.16
N GLN A 30 -4.73 11.07 -15.20
CA GLN A 30 -5.32 10.59 -16.45
C GLN A 30 -6.05 9.26 -16.27
N ILE A 31 -5.47 8.34 -15.51
CA ILE A 31 -6.12 7.06 -15.14
C ILE A 31 -7.44 7.32 -14.42
N ARG A 32 -7.47 8.26 -13.46
CA ARG A 32 -8.71 8.62 -12.75
C ARG A 32 -9.77 9.22 -13.67
N LYS A 33 -9.39 10.12 -14.58
CA LYS A 33 -10.30 10.69 -15.60
C LYS A 33 -10.93 9.59 -16.45
N LEU A 34 -10.10 8.69 -16.99
CA LEU A 34 -10.55 7.57 -17.82
C LEU A 34 -11.49 6.63 -17.06
N GLY A 35 -11.23 6.41 -15.77
CA GLY A 35 -12.09 5.60 -14.91
C GLY A 35 -13.32 6.31 -14.34
N GLY A 36 -13.62 7.55 -14.75
CA GLY A 36 -14.76 8.33 -14.25
C GLY A 36 -14.71 8.62 -12.74
N ARG A 37 -13.50 8.63 -12.14
CA ARG A 37 -13.33 8.82 -10.70
C ARG A 37 -13.10 10.29 -10.37
N PRO A 38 -13.59 10.77 -9.20
CA PRO A 38 -13.38 12.15 -8.79
C PRO A 38 -11.89 12.46 -8.61
N MET A 39 -11.52 13.68 -9.01
CA MET A 39 -10.19 14.26 -8.83
C MET A 39 -10.02 14.97 -7.50
N THR A 40 -11.12 15.28 -6.84
CA THR A 40 -11.11 15.81 -5.50
C THR A 40 -10.52 14.76 -4.56
N LYS A 41 -9.65 15.21 -3.66
CA LYS A 41 -9.15 14.38 -2.57
C LYS A 41 -10.38 13.88 -1.81
N TYR A 42 -10.51 12.58 -1.60
CA TYR A 42 -11.49 12.06 -0.66
C TYR A 42 -11.21 12.70 0.69
N ASP A 43 -12.25 13.13 1.40
CA ASP A 43 -12.09 13.52 2.80
C ASP A 43 -11.43 12.35 3.52
N ALA A 44 -10.23 12.59 4.04
CA ALA A 44 -9.56 11.62 4.88
C ALA A 44 -10.38 11.56 6.16
N LEU A 45 -11.26 10.56 6.26
CA LEU A 45 -11.90 10.27 7.53
C LEU A 45 -10.78 10.01 8.55
N PRO A 46 -10.81 10.66 9.72
CA PRO A 46 -9.81 10.40 10.75
C PRO A 46 -9.85 8.91 11.08
N MET A 47 -8.72 8.23 10.89
CA MET A 47 -8.55 6.87 11.38
C MET A 47 -8.56 6.94 12.91
N ASN A 48 -9.38 6.09 13.54
CA ASN A 48 -9.30 5.92 14.98
C ASN A 48 -8.13 4.98 15.34
N ASP A 49 -7.76 4.91 16.61
CA ASP A 49 -6.64 4.06 17.08
C ASP A 49 -6.83 2.58 16.71
N ALA A 50 -8.07 2.10 16.64
CA ALA A 50 -8.37 0.73 16.23
C ALA A 50 -8.10 0.50 14.73
N ASP A 51 -8.38 1.49 13.87
CA ASP A 51 -8.05 1.43 12.44
C ASP A 51 -6.52 1.39 12.23
N HIS A 52 -5.77 2.16 13.03
CA HIS A 52 -4.30 2.14 13.00
C HIS A 52 -3.73 0.79 13.45
N ALA A 53 -4.26 0.23 14.54
CA ALA A 53 -3.89 -1.10 15.01
C ALA A 53 -4.18 -2.17 13.95
N GLN A 54 -5.34 -2.10 13.30
CA GLN A 54 -5.71 -3.02 12.23
C GLN A 54 -4.72 -2.94 11.06
N CYS A 55 -4.42 -1.73 10.55
CA CYS A 55 -3.44 -1.56 9.48
C CYS A 55 -2.08 -2.17 9.83
N THR A 56 -1.64 -1.99 11.07
CA THR A 56 -0.36 -2.53 11.55
C THR A 56 -0.35 -4.06 11.58
N VAL A 57 -1.44 -4.69 12.03
CA VAL A 57 -1.60 -6.15 11.98
C VAL A 57 -1.56 -6.67 10.54
N MET A 58 -2.22 -5.98 9.61
CA MET A 58 -2.20 -6.36 8.19
C MET A 58 -0.79 -6.25 7.60
N ASP A 59 -0.03 -5.22 7.95
CA ASP A 59 1.34 -5.04 7.48
C ASP A 59 2.29 -6.11 8.03
N ILE A 60 2.11 -6.49 9.30
CA ILE A 60 2.85 -7.60 9.92
C ILE A 60 2.53 -8.90 9.20
N ALA A 61 1.25 -9.21 8.98
CA ALA A 61 0.86 -10.43 8.28
C ALA A 61 1.42 -10.50 6.86
N LYS A 62 1.35 -9.39 6.10
CA LYS A 62 1.94 -9.30 4.77
C LYS A 62 3.47 -9.52 4.79
N SER A 63 4.15 -8.97 5.78
CA SER A 63 5.61 -9.14 5.95
C SER A 63 5.98 -10.59 6.29
N LEU A 64 5.09 -11.30 6.99
CA LEU A 64 5.23 -12.73 7.33
C LEU A 64 4.69 -13.68 6.25
N GLY A 65 4.12 -13.16 5.16
CA GLY A 65 3.49 -13.97 4.11
C GLY A 65 2.19 -14.66 4.54
N ILE A 66 1.52 -14.15 5.58
CA ILE A 66 0.24 -14.67 6.10
C ILE A 66 -0.90 -13.93 5.41
N ASP A 67 -1.78 -14.67 4.72
CA ASP A 67 -3.01 -14.13 4.13
C ASP A 67 -4.14 -14.10 5.18
N LEU A 68 -4.54 -12.90 5.58
CA LEU A 68 -5.65 -12.68 6.52
C LEU A 68 -7.02 -12.54 5.84
N GLY A 69 -7.10 -12.69 4.51
CA GLY A 69 -8.35 -12.59 3.76
C GLY A 69 -8.95 -11.18 3.71
N ALA A 70 -8.13 -10.17 4.00
CA ALA A 70 -8.45 -8.74 3.91
C ALA A 70 -7.19 -8.00 3.41
N ASP A 71 -7.37 -6.79 2.86
CA ASP A 71 -6.29 -5.84 2.60
C ASP A 71 -6.39 -4.65 3.57
N ARG A 72 -5.32 -3.85 3.68
CA ARG A 72 -5.18 -2.69 4.57
C ARG A 72 -6.36 -1.72 4.52
N TYR A 73 -7.06 -1.65 3.40
CA TYR A 73 -8.21 -0.77 3.16
C TYR A 73 -9.58 -1.45 3.31
N SER A 74 -9.61 -2.67 3.83
CA SER A 74 -10.83 -3.43 4.07
C SER A 74 -10.93 -3.86 5.54
N LYS A 75 -12.14 -3.83 6.11
CA LYS A 75 -12.37 -4.29 7.49
C LYS A 75 -12.19 -5.80 7.54
N LEU A 76 -11.33 -6.27 8.45
CA LEU A 76 -11.27 -7.68 8.83
C LEU A 76 -12.66 -8.09 9.33
N ARG A 77 -13.31 -9.01 8.62
CA ARG A 77 -14.58 -9.59 9.05
C ARG A 77 -14.25 -10.77 9.97
N PHE A 78 -14.48 -10.65 11.26
CA PHE A 78 -14.41 -11.75 12.24
C PHE A 78 -15.56 -12.76 12.10
N ASN A 79 -16.01 -13.05 10.87
CA ASN A 79 -17.11 -13.99 10.57
C ASN A 79 -16.65 -15.17 9.72
N ARG A 80 -15.39 -15.57 9.80
CA ARG A 80 -14.99 -16.90 9.34
C ARG A 80 -14.71 -17.75 10.56
N GLN A 81 -15.59 -18.73 10.76
CA GLN A 81 -15.32 -19.95 11.51
C GLN A 81 -13.85 -20.29 11.35
N ILE A 82 -13.17 -20.29 12.49
CA ILE A 82 -11.83 -20.78 12.66
C ILE A 82 -11.84 -22.23 12.15
N PHE A 83 -11.49 -22.44 10.89
CA PHE A 83 -11.14 -23.76 10.38
C PHE A 83 -9.74 -24.04 10.90
N ILE A 84 -9.65 -24.31 12.22
CA ILE A 84 -8.58 -25.16 12.73
C ILE A 84 -8.82 -26.47 11.98
N LYS A 85 -7.98 -26.72 10.96
CA LYS A 85 -7.79 -28.07 10.45
C LYS A 85 -7.27 -28.90 11.62
N GLU A 86 -8.18 -29.46 12.40
CA GLU A 86 -7.86 -30.60 13.25
C GLU A 86 -7.32 -31.68 12.32
N LYS A 87 -6.03 -31.98 12.49
CA LYS A 87 -5.49 -33.27 12.12
C LYS A 87 -6.31 -34.33 12.85
N THR A 88 -7.26 -34.94 12.17
CA THR A 88 -7.72 -36.28 12.52
C THR A 88 -7.20 -37.24 11.46
N CYS A 89 -6.13 -37.93 11.84
CA CYS A 89 -5.81 -39.23 11.27
C CYS A 89 -6.96 -40.17 11.64
N ILE A 90 -7.71 -40.67 10.66
CA ILE A 90 -8.10 -42.08 10.49
C ILE A 90 -8.17 -42.33 8.98
#